data_AF-D3B1T9-F1
#
_entry.id   AF-D3B1T9-F1
#
_cell.length_a   1.000
_cell.length_b   1.000
_cell.length_c   1.000
_cell.angle_alpha   90.00
_cell.angle_beta   90.00
_cell.angle_gamma   90.00
#
_symmetry.space_group_name_H-M   'P 1'
#
loop_
_entity.id
_entity.type
_entity.pdbx_description
1 polymer ?
#
loop_
_entity_poly.entity_id
_entity_poly.type
_entity_poly.pdbx_seq_one_letter_code
_entity_poly.pdbx_strand_id
1 'polypeptide(L)'
;MKVAPLNSCKKSSTMRQVCLHCGSVICTNPICCPNELTIHTQLCQSSIGLFIKVGIPEVSLYLLQYEIKKYNVYHCLKGESNSTDSSVLNAEVLRELYISWLSGELHQNCLNLIAGAREDQ
;
A
#
# COMPACT_ATOMS: atom_id res chain seq x y z
N MET A 1 -4.43 14.08 27.31
CA MET A 1 -3.95 13.61 26.00
C MET A 1 -3.64 14.83 25.14
N LYS A 2 -2.37 15.05 24.76
CA LYS A 2 -2.00 16.19 23.90
C LYS A 2 -2.36 15.86 22.46
N VAL A 3 -3.42 16.49 21.95
CA VAL A 3 -3.80 16.42 20.54
C VAL A 3 -2.72 17.12 19.74
N ALA A 4 -2.05 16.40 18.84
CA ALA A 4 -1.06 17.00 17.95
C ALA A 4 -1.73 18.12 17.12
N PRO A 5 -1.08 19.27 16.91
CA PRO A 5 -1.69 20.37 16.18
C PRO A 5 -1.98 19.97 14.73
N LEU A 6 -3.19 20.24 14.26
CA LEU A 6 -3.72 19.94 12.91
C LEU A 6 -2.82 20.38 11.73
N ASN A 7 -1.78 21.19 11.96
CA ASN A 7 -0.83 21.66 10.96
C ASN A 7 0.42 20.77 10.77
N SER A 8 0.65 19.75 11.60
CA SER A 8 1.83 18.87 11.46
C SER A 8 1.69 17.83 10.33
N CYS A 9 0.46 17.50 9.96
CA CYS A 9 0.14 16.44 9.01
C CYS A 9 0.45 16.77 7.54
N LYS A 10 0.49 18.06 7.18
CA LYS A 10 0.79 18.50 5.80
C LYS A 10 2.26 18.34 5.40
N LYS A 11 3.17 18.23 6.36
CA LYS A 11 4.63 18.20 6.10
C LYS A 11 5.22 16.81 5.89
N SER A 12 4.55 15.74 6.33
CA SER A 12 5.11 14.39 6.28
C SER A 12 4.74 13.70 4.97
N SER A 13 5.64 13.77 3.97
CA SER A 13 5.49 13.04 2.70
C SER A 13 5.31 11.53 2.90
N THR A 14 5.86 10.98 3.98
CA THR A 14 5.74 9.57 4.37
C THR A 14 4.32 9.11 4.70
N MET A 15 3.41 10.04 4.98
CA MET A 15 1.99 9.76 5.27
C MET A 15 1.11 9.82 4.03
N ARG A 16 1.67 10.21 2.88
CA ARG A 16 0.96 10.26 1.60
C ARG A 16 1.52 9.20 0.66
N GLN A 17 0.63 8.47 0.02
CA GLN A 17 0.95 7.40 -0.92
C GLN A 17 0.15 7.60 -2.22
N VAL A 18 0.66 7.07 -3.32
CA VAL A 18 -0.02 7.15 -4.61
C VAL A 18 -0.81 5.88 -4.84
N CYS A 19 -2.10 6.01 -5.10
CA CYS A 19 -2.95 4.89 -5.50
C CYS A 19 -2.50 4.36 -6.87
N LEU A 20 -2.13 3.08 -6.94
CA LEU A 20 -1.69 2.47 -8.21
C LEU A 20 -2.83 2.32 -9.23
N HIS A 21 -4.09 2.37 -8.80
CA HIS A 21 -5.23 2.25 -9.71
C HIS A 21 -5.56 3.56 -10.44
N CYS A 22 -5.62 4.68 -9.71
CA CYS A 22 -6.08 5.97 -10.26
C CYS A 22 -5.03 7.09 -10.24
N GLY A 23 -3.84 6.84 -9.69
CA GLY A 23 -2.77 7.84 -9.57
C GLY A 23 -3.02 8.93 -8.51
N SER A 24 -4.13 8.87 -7.77
CA SER A 24 -4.42 9.87 -6.73
C SER A 24 -3.46 9.76 -5.55
N VAL A 25 -3.06 10.90 -5.00
CA VAL A 25 -2.24 10.97 -3.77
C VAL A 25 -3.16 10.95 -2.56
N ILE A 26 -3.07 9.90 -1.75
CA ILE A 26 -3.94 9.61 -0.62
C ILE A 26 -3.15 9.66 0.69
N CYS A 27 -3.72 10.29 1.69
CA CYS A 27 -3.21 10.28 3.06
C CYS A 27 -3.59 8.98 3.77
N THR A 28 -2.60 8.22 4.23
CA THR A 28 -2.79 6.91 4.90
C THR A 28 -2.72 6.98 6.42
N ASN A 29 -2.50 8.17 6.99
CA ASN A 29 -2.48 8.35 8.45
C ASN A 29 -3.89 8.67 9.00
N PRO A 30 -4.49 7.79 9.81
CA PRO A 30 -5.86 7.96 10.32
C PRO A 30 -6.00 9.09 11.34
N ILE A 31 -4.92 9.51 12.00
CA ILE A 31 -4.91 10.64 12.93
C ILE A 31 -4.98 11.96 12.16
N CYS A 32 -4.30 12.02 11.01
CA CYS A 32 -4.20 13.21 10.19
C CYS A 32 -5.36 13.39 9.22
N CYS A 33 -5.79 12.30 8.60
CA CYS A 33 -6.77 12.29 7.53
C CYS A 33 -7.77 11.16 7.82
N PRO A 34 -8.65 11.36 8.81
CA PRO A 34 -9.59 10.33 9.20
C PRO A 34 -10.45 9.93 8.00
N ASN A 35 -10.54 8.62 7.77
CA ASN A 35 -11.34 7.98 6.72
C ASN A 35 -10.93 8.25 5.26
N GLU A 36 -9.92 9.07 4.97
CA GLU A 36 -9.52 9.35 3.57
C GLU A 36 -9.15 8.06 2.83
N LEU A 37 -8.30 7.23 3.47
CA LEU A 37 -7.91 5.92 2.95
C LEU A 37 -9.09 4.94 2.86
N THR A 38 -9.95 4.91 3.87
CA THR A 38 -11.14 4.02 3.92
C THR A 38 -12.11 4.34 2.79
N ILE A 39 -12.44 5.62 2.62
CA ILE A 39 -13.35 6.10 1.58
C ILE A 39 -12.73 5.84 0.21
N HIS A 40 -11.44 6.14 0.03
CA HIS A 40 -10.78 5.93 -1.24
C HIS A 40 -10.75 4.45 -1.63
N THR A 41 -10.33 3.55 -0.73
CA THR A 41 -10.28 2.12 -1.01
C THR A 41 -11.67 1.57 -1.36
N GLN A 42 -12.73 1.99 -0.68
CA GLN A 42 -14.10 1.59 -0.99
C GLN A 42 -14.56 2.04 -2.39
N LEU A 43 -14.33 3.31 -2.73
CA LEU A 43 -14.85 3.89 -3.97
C LEU A 43 -14.00 3.56 -5.20
N CYS A 44 -12.68 3.49 -5.03
CA CYS A 44 -11.72 3.39 -6.13
C CYS A 44 -11.29 1.94 -6.40
N GLN A 45 -11.19 1.11 -5.36
CA GLN A 45 -10.54 -0.20 -5.45
C GLN A 45 -11.36 -1.33 -4.79
N SER A 46 -12.64 -1.09 -4.52
CA SER A 46 -13.58 -2.09 -3.96
C SER A 46 -13.16 -2.68 -2.61
N SER A 47 -12.66 -1.84 -1.71
CA SER A 47 -12.28 -2.12 -0.31
C SER A 47 -10.89 -2.73 -0.09
N ILE A 48 -10.20 -3.19 -1.13
CA ILE A 48 -8.77 -3.52 -1.03
C ILE A 48 -8.02 -2.50 -1.89
N GLY A 49 -6.84 -2.05 -1.51
CA GLY A 49 -6.12 -1.05 -2.30
C GLY A 49 -4.61 -1.18 -2.27
N LEU A 50 -4.01 -0.93 -3.43
CA LEU A 50 -2.55 -0.88 -3.60
C LEU A 50 -2.06 0.56 -3.71
N PHE A 51 -1.08 0.89 -2.89
CA PHE A 51 -0.53 2.23 -2.77
C PHE A 51 0.99 2.18 -2.73
N ILE A 52 1.65 3.09 -3.45
CA ILE A 52 3.10 3.23 -3.45
C ILE A 52 3.53 4.46 -2.65
N LYS A 53 4.53 4.31 -1.78
CA LYS A 53 5.08 5.43 -1.01
C LYS A 53 5.88 6.36 -1.89
N VAL A 54 5.73 7.67 -1.66
CA VAL A 54 6.55 8.68 -2.35
C VAL A 54 7.94 8.72 -1.71
N GLY A 55 8.98 8.53 -2.50
CA GLY A 55 10.38 8.56 -2.03
C GLY A 55 10.83 7.30 -1.28
N ILE A 56 9.98 6.27 -1.18
CA ILE A 56 10.32 4.97 -0.61
C ILE A 56 9.83 3.89 -1.58
N PRO A 57 10.67 2.90 -1.94
CA PRO A 57 10.38 1.80 -2.88
C PRO A 57 9.42 0.73 -2.30
N GLU A 58 8.35 1.16 -1.66
CA GLU A 58 7.45 0.27 -0.93
C GLU A 58 6.03 0.42 -1.46
N VAL A 59 5.44 -0.72 -1.82
CA VAL A 59 4.02 -0.83 -2.13
C VAL A 59 3.32 -1.47 -0.93
N SER A 60 2.33 -0.76 -0.40
CA SER A 60 1.48 -1.23 0.68
C SER A 60 0.12 -1.68 0.12
N LEU A 61 -0.33 -2.84 0.60
CA LEU A 61 -1.65 -3.39 0.37
C LEU A 61 -2.52 -3.13 1.59
N TYR A 62 -3.65 -2.47 1.37
CA TYR A 62 -4.61 -2.14 2.40
C TYR A 62 -5.93 -2.88 2.18
N LEU A 63 -6.56 -3.29 3.27
CA LEU A 63 -7.98 -3.62 3.33
C LEU A 63 -8.66 -2.51 4.14
N LEU A 64 -9.49 -1.71 3.48
CA LEU A 64 -10.05 -0.48 4.04
C LEU A 64 -8.92 0.43 4.56
N GLN A 65 -8.79 0.56 5.87
CA GLN A 65 -7.77 1.36 6.56
C GLN A 65 -6.60 0.52 7.13
N TYR A 66 -6.69 -0.80 7.05
CA TYR A 66 -5.72 -1.70 7.68
C TYR A 66 -4.67 -2.11 6.65
N GLU A 67 -3.41 -1.83 6.95
CA GLU A 67 -2.29 -2.33 6.15
C GLU A 67 -2.14 -3.83 6.38
N ILE A 68 -2.31 -4.62 5.33
CA ILE A 68 -2.28 -6.09 5.40
C ILE A 68 -0.90 -6.62 4.99
N LYS A 69 -0.27 -5.99 3.99
CA LYS A 69 1.01 -6.46 3.46
C LYS A 69 1.84 -5.34 2.84
N LYS A 70 3.16 -5.52 2.81
CA LYS A 70 4.12 -4.65 2.15
C LYS A 70 4.95 -5.44 1.15
N TYR A 71 5.30 -4.79 0.05
CA TYR A 71 6.17 -5.31 -0.99
C TYR A 71 7.32 -4.32 -1.18
N ASN A 72 8.54 -4.81 -0.99
CA ASN A 72 9.74 -4.06 -1.32
C ASN A 72 10.04 -4.25 -2.82
N VAL A 73 10.01 -3.14 -3.56
CA VAL A 73 10.11 -3.14 -5.02
C VAL A 73 11.56 -3.22 -5.51
N TYR A 74 12.56 -3.20 -4.61
CA TYR A 74 13.97 -3.38 -5.01
C TYR A 74 14.38 -4.84 -5.21
N HIS A 75 13.57 -5.81 -4.77
CA HIS A 75 13.91 -7.22 -4.96
C HIS A 75 13.43 -7.72 -6.32
N CYS A 76 14.40 -8.07 -7.18
CA CYS A 76 14.16 -8.81 -8.41
C CYS A 76 13.57 -10.19 -8.04
N LEU A 77 12.47 -10.59 -8.67
CA LEU A 77 11.78 -11.88 -8.46
C LEU A 77 12.63 -13.12 -8.77
N LYS A 78 13.90 -12.95 -9.17
CA LYS A 78 14.83 -13.99 -9.62
C LYS A 78 16.05 -14.24 -8.72
N GLY A 79 16.04 -13.79 -7.47
CA GLY A 79 17.05 -14.19 -6.48
C GLY A 79 18.48 -13.66 -6.69
N GLU A 80 18.70 -12.75 -7.66
CA GLU A 80 20.00 -12.11 -7.83
C GLU A 80 20.10 -10.85 -6.96
N SER A 81 20.90 -10.94 -5.90
CA SER A 81 21.33 -9.79 -5.11
C SER A 81 22.43 -9.02 -5.86
N ASN A 82 22.06 -8.19 -6.82
CA ASN A 82 23.02 -7.26 -7.41
C ASN A 82 23.09 -5.99 -6.54
N SER A 83 24.02 -6.05 -5.58
CA SER A 83 24.90 -4.97 -5.15
C SER A 83 24.36 -3.52 -5.14
N THR A 84 24.11 -3.03 -3.93
CA THR A 84 24.50 -1.70 -3.40
C THR A 84 24.11 -0.39 -4.11
N ASP A 85 23.21 -0.38 -5.10
CA ASP A 85 22.63 0.87 -5.61
C ASP A 85 21.11 0.74 -5.87
N SER A 86 20.37 0.20 -4.88
CA SER A 86 18.92 0.07 -4.94
C SER A 86 18.23 1.43 -4.74
N SER A 87 18.33 2.32 -5.72
CA SER A 87 17.62 3.61 -5.76
C SER A 87 16.57 3.68 -6.89
N VAL A 88 16.54 2.68 -7.77
CA VAL A 88 15.64 2.63 -8.93
C VAL A 88 14.52 1.62 -8.68
N LEU A 89 13.27 2.11 -8.69
CA LEU A 89 12.07 1.26 -8.63
C LEU A 89 12.12 0.22 -9.75
N ASN A 90 12.00 -1.06 -9.41
CA ASN A 90 11.92 -2.11 -10.42
C ASN A 90 10.53 -2.07 -11.09
N ALA A 91 10.47 -1.56 -12.31
CA ALA A 91 9.24 -1.42 -13.08
C ALA A 91 8.57 -2.76 -13.41
N GLU A 92 9.35 -3.84 -13.54
CA GLU A 92 8.83 -5.20 -13.78
C GLU A 92 8.05 -5.69 -12.55
N VAL A 93 8.64 -5.54 -11.36
CA VAL A 93 7.98 -5.91 -10.09
C VAL A 93 6.71 -5.09 -9.86
N LEU A 94 6.73 -3.77 -10.12
CA LEU A 94 5.52 -2.94 -10.03
C LEU A 94 4.44 -3.40 -11.01
N ARG A 95 4.84 -3.72 -12.24
CA ARG A 95 3.93 -4.19 -13.28
C ARG A 95 3.29 -5.51 -12.87
N GLU A 96 4.07 -6.46 -12.36
CA GLU A 96 3.54 -7.74 -11.89
C GLU A 96 2.57 -7.58 -10.70
N LEU A 97 2.93 -6.76 -9.71
CA LEU A 97 2.03 -6.44 -8.60
C LEU A 97 0.72 -5.84 -9.11
N TYR A 98 0.79 -4.96 -10.11
CA TYR A 98 -0.39 -4.35 -10.71
C TYR A 98 -1.20 -5.34 -11.57
N ILE A 99 -0.57 -6.27 -12.26
CA ILE A 99 -1.27 -7.32 -13.01
C ILE A 99 -1.97 -8.29 -12.05
N SER A 100 -1.29 -8.76 -11.00
CA SER A 100 -1.85 -9.64 -9.95
C SER A 100 -2.99 -8.96 -9.18
N TRP A 101 -2.95 -7.62 -9.11
CA TRP A 101 -4.07 -6.81 -8.63
C TRP A 101 -5.27 -6.87 -9.56
N LEU A 102 -5.08 -6.56 -10.84
CA LEU A 102 -6.16 -6.54 -11.83
C LEU A 102 -6.76 -7.93 -12.09
N SER A 103 -5.97 -9.00 -11.95
CA SER A 103 -6.43 -10.38 -12.09
C SER A 103 -7.30 -10.84 -10.91
N GLY A 104 -7.34 -10.09 -9.82
CA GLY A 104 -8.06 -10.45 -8.59
C GLY A 104 -7.33 -11.47 -7.71
N GLU A 105 -6.14 -11.92 -8.10
CA GLU A 105 -5.33 -12.86 -7.32
C GLU A 105 -4.97 -12.29 -5.94
N LEU A 106 -4.56 -11.02 -5.89
CA LEU A 106 -4.30 -10.33 -4.62
C LEU A 106 -5.57 -10.21 -3.76
N HIS A 107 -6.73 -9.99 -4.38
CA HIS A 107 -8.02 -9.95 -3.68
C HIS A 107 -8.32 -11.29 -3.02
N GLN A 108 -8.18 -12.40 -3.77
CA GLN A 108 -8.42 -13.74 -3.26
C GLN A 108 -7.44 -14.12 -2.14
N ASN A 109 -6.16 -13.78 -2.29
CA ASN A 109 -5.13 -14.01 -1.27
C ASN A 109 -5.44 -13.24 0.03
N CYS A 110 -5.91 -12.00 -0.07
CA CYS A 110 -6.36 -11.23 1.10
C CYS A 110 -7.56 -11.89 1.79
N LEU A 111 -8.56 -12.33 1.03
CA LEU A 111 -9.72 -13.03 1.59
C LEU A 111 -9.31 -14.32 2.32
N ASN A 112 -8.39 -15.08 1.75
CA ASN A 112 -7.86 -16.30 2.36
C ASN A 112 -7.09 -16.02 3.66
N LEU A 113 -6.28 -14.95 3.70
CA LEU A 113 -5.58 -14.54 4.93
C LEU A 113 -6.56 -14.16 6.06
N ILE A 114 -7.65 -13.48 5.72
CA ILE A 114 -8.69 -13.11 6.69
C ILE A 114 -9.45 -14.34 7.18
N ALA A 115 -9.73 -15.28 6.28
CA ALA A 115 -10.41 -16.53 6.60
C ALA A 115 -9.56 -17.42 7.51
N GLY A 116 -8.28 -17.61 7.18
CA GLY A 116 -7.36 -18.41 8.01
C GLY A 116 -7.11 -17.81 9.40
N ALA A 117 -7.04 -16.48 9.51
CA ALA A 117 -6.92 -15.81 10.81
C ALA A 117 -8.13 -16.00 11.74
N ARG A 118 -9.27 -16.50 11.23
CA ARG A 118 -10.46 -16.82 12.02
C ARG A 118 -10.55 -18.27 12.47
N GLU A 119 -9.77 -19.18 11.87
CA GLU A 119 -9.77 -20.61 12.24
C GLU A 119 -8.82 -20.91 13.41
N ASP A 120 -7.90 -19.98 13.71
CA ASP A 120 -6.95 -20.08 14.84
C ASP A 120 -7.45 -19.39 16.14
N GLN A 121 -8.75 -19.07 16.25
CA GLN A 121 -9.41 -18.48 17.44
C GLN A 121 -10.53 -19.37 17.97
#